data_AF-A0A7K5CHZ5-F1
#
_entry.id   AF-A0A7K5CHZ5-F1
#
_cell.length_a   1.000
_cell.length_b   1.000
_cell.length_c   1.000
_cell.angle_alpha   90.00
_cell.angle_beta   90.00
_cell.angle_gamma   90.00
#
_symmetry.space_group_name_H-M   'P 1'
#
loop_
_entity.id
_entity.type
_entity.pdbx_description
1 polymer ?
#
loop_
_entity_poly.entity_id
_entity_poly.type
_entity_poly.pdbx_seq_one_letter_code
_entity_poly.pdbx_strand_id
1 'polypeptide(L)'
;PPQLEGLCSFLQLSTCPEPSLVRFCSWLLALSPDLSYSSAAILAQQLFLRRVLALTQPPSRHLMAALTSFCSKYSHPFCRVLVAAVLQGPGEGAEQTKLACELVEECLEPRSVQLVLSHILEVPLSEKLLPVLQAVLGRQVRSPWVSWMTPAVLEQGPTLLPAPGLFQEVLPPELLDLLVLTLCQQAPAFATSLNFARLVTAVLTVYQSQVS
;
A
#
# COMPACT_ATOMS: atom_id res chain seq x y z
N PRO A 1 -7.64 18.86 -14.17
CA PRO A 1 -7.11 18.91 -12.78
C PRO A 1 -7.63 20.09 -11.94
N PRO A 2 -7.39 21.38 -12.29
CA PRO A 2 -7.74 22.50 -11.41
C PRO A 2 -9.26 22.71 -11.28
N GLN A 3 -10.01 22.45 -12.35
CA GLN A 3 -11.48 22.49 -12.32
C GLN A 3 -12.08 21.43 -11.39
N LEU A 4 -11.46 20.25 -11.32
CA LEU A 4 -11.92 19.15 -10.47
C LEU A 4 -11.65 19.47 -8.99
N GLU A 5 -10.49 20.05 -8.67
CA GLU A 5 -10.20 20.54 -7.31
C GLU A 5 -11.17 21.63 -6.88
N GLY A 6 -11.48 22.59 -7.78
CA GLY A 6 -12.49 23.62 -7.55
C GLY A 6 -13.88 23.03 -7.29
N LEU A 7 -14.29 22.03 -8.07
CA LEU A 7 -15.56 21.32 -7.88
C LEU A 7 -15.61 20.57 -6.55
N CYS A 8 -14.52 19.86 -6.18
CA CYS A 8 -14.45 19.13 -4.92
C CYS A 8 -14.56 20.07 -3.71
N SER A 9 -13.95 21.25 -3.81
CA SER A 9 -14.01 22.30 -2.78
C SER A 9 -15.41 22.90 -2.68
N PHE A 10 -16.05 23.19 -3.82
CA PHE A 10 -17.42 23.69 -3.89
C PHE A 10 -18.42 22.70 -3.28
N LEU A 11 -18.27 21.40 -3.57
CA LEU A 11 -19.10 20.33 -3.02
C LEU A 11 -18.74 19.93 -1.59
N GLN A 12 -17.69 20.53 -1.00
CA GLN A 12 -17.20 20.26 0.35
C GLN A 12 -16.97 18.76 0.61
N LEU A 13 -16.39 18.05 -0.37
CA LEU A 13 -16.21 16.59 -0.29
C LEU A 13 -15.36 16.15 0.91
N SER A 14 -14.44 17.00 1.38
CA SER A 14 -13.62 16.73 2.55
C SER A 14 -14.38 16.72 3.88
N THR A 15 -15.59 17.29 3.93
CA THR A 15 -16.44 17.36 5.14
C THR A 15 -17.76 16.63 5.00
N CYS A 16 -18.02 15.95 3.87
CA CYS A 16 -19.28 15.24 3.67
C CYS A 16 -19.46 14.07 4.66
N PRO A 17 -20.70 13.65 4.97
CA PRO A 17 -20.92 12.49 5.85
C PRO A 17 -20.39 11.19 5.24
N GLU A 18 -19.81 10.31 6.06
CA GLU A 18 -19.22 9.04 5.60
C GLU A 18 -20.20 8.09 4.88
N PRO A 19 -21.50 7.98 5.25
CA PRO A 19 -22.45 7.19 4.48
C PRO A 19 -22.64 7.72 3.04
N SER A 20 -22.60 9.04 2.88
CA SER A 20 -22.66 9.69 1.56
C SER A 20 -21.38 9.47 0.76
N LEU A 21 -20.23 9.45 1.45
CA LEU A 21 -18.93 9.13 0.84
C LEU A 21 -18.93 7.72 0.23
N VAL A 22 -19.44 6.70 0.93
CA VAL A 22 -19.53 5.33 0.38
C VAL A 22 -20.37 5.30 -0.90
N ARG A 23 -21.53 5.96 -0.89
CA ARG A 23 -22.39 6.05 -2.08
C ARG A 23 -21.69 6.79 -3.22
N PHE A 24 -21.00 7.88 -2.92
CA PHE A 24 -20.24 8.63 -3.91
C PHE A 24 -19.12 7.80 -4.53
N CYS A 25 -18.35 7.05 -3.71
CA CYS A 25 -17.36 6.10 -4.19
C CYS A 25 -17.99 5.04 -5.10
N SER A 26 -19.16 4.49 -4.74
CA SER A 26 -19.85 3.52 -5.61
C SER A 26 -20.19 4.08 -6.98
N TRP A 27 -20.56 5.37 -7.07
CA TRP A 27 -20.81 6.04 -8.35
C TRP A 27 -19.54 6.28 -9.13
N LEU A 28 -18.45 6.72 -8.48
CA LEU A 28 -17.15 6.90 -9.13
C LEU A 28 -16.63 5.58 -9.71
N LEU A 29 -16.78 4.49 -8.96
CA LEU A 29 -16.35 3.14 -9.38
C LEU A 29 -17.19 2.59 -10.54
N ALA A 30 -18.42 3.07 -10.72
CA ALA A 30 -19.30 2.70 -11.82
C ALA A 30 -19.11 3.54 -13.10
N LEU A 31 -18.27 4.58 -13.07
CA LEU A 31 -18.01 5.40 -14.25
C LEU A 31 -17.33 4.58 -15.35
N SER A 32 -17.75 4.83 -16.59
CA SER A 32 -17.11 4.34 -17.81
C SER A 32 -17.06 5.48 -18.84
N PRO A 33 -15.87 5.85 -19.36
CA PRO A 33 -14.56 5.28 -19.05
C PRO A 33 -14.09 5.59 -17.62
N ASP A 34 -13.10 4.81 -17.16
CA ASP A 34 -12.50 4.98 -15.83
C ASP A 34 -11.84 6.36 -15.67
N LEU A 35 -11.76 6.82 -14.42
CA LEU A 35 -11.03 8.03 -14.07
C LEU A 35 -9.56 7.92 -14.48
N SER A 36 -9.01 8.99 -15.05
CA SER A 36 -7.57 9.11 -15.24
C SER A 36 -6.84 9.11 -13.90
N TYR A 37 -5.56 8.70 -13.91
CA TYR A 37 -4.70 8.72 -12.73
C TYR A 37 -4.73 10.07 -11.98
N SER A 38 -4.61 11.18 -12.71
CA SER A 38 -4.60 12.54 -12.13
C SER A 38 -5.93 12.91 -11.48
N SER A 39 -7.06 12.56 -12.10
CA SER A 39 -8.39 12.81 -11.55
C SER A 39 -8.67 11.94 -10.32
N ALA A 40 -8.29 10.66 -10.39
CA ALA A 40 -8.41 9.73 -9.27
C ALA A 40 -7.54 10.17 -8.07
N ALA A 41 -6.34 10.69 -8.32
CA ALA A 41 -5.47 11.21 -7.26
C ALA A 41 -6.07 12.44 -6.56
N ILE A 42 -6.60 13.40 -7.33
CA ILE A 42 -7.30 14.57 -6.77
C ILE A 42 -8.50 14.13 -5.92
N LEU A 43 -9.33 13.24 -6.45
CA LEU A 43 -10.50 12.74 -5.73
C LEU A 43 -10.10 11.99 -4.46
N ALA A 44 -9.11 11.10 -4.54
CA ALA A 44 -8.61 10.38 -3.37
C ALA A 44 -8.13 11.36 -2.29
N GLN A 45 -7.37 12.39 -2.67
CA GLN A 45 -6.88 13.40 -1.74
C GLN A 45 -8.02 14.18 -1.09
N GLN A 46 -8.98 14.66 -1.88
CA GLN A 46 -10.10 15.47 -1.38
C GLN A 46 -11.08 14.67 -0.51
N LEU A 47 -11.28 13.39 -0.83
CA LEU A 47 -12.22 12.53 -0.12
C LEU A 47 -11.63 11.98 1.19
N PHE A 48 -10.36 11.57 1.17
CA PHE A 48 -9.78 10.73 2.23
C PHE A 48 -8.68 11.40 3.06
N LEU A 49 -7.82 12.24 2.47
CA LEU A 49 -6.61 12.72 3.16
C LEU A 49 -6.91 13.35 4.52
N ARG A 50 -7.83 14.33 4.55
CA ARG A 50 -8.20 15.02 5.79
C ARG A 50 -8.80 14.08 6.83
N ARG A 51 -9.56 13.08 6.40
CA ARG A 51 -10.21 12.11 7.30
C ARG A 51 -9.18 11.19 7.92
N VAL A 52 -8.26 10.68 7.12
CA VAL A 52 -7.15 9.82 7.58
C VAL A 52 -6.24 10.59 8.54
N LEU A 53 -5.90 11.84 8.23
CA LEU A 53 -5.12 12.70 9.12
C LEU A 53 -5.81 13.00 10.47
N ALA A 54 -7.14 13.04 10.48
CA ALA A 54 -7.94 13.26 11.68
C ALA A 54 -8.15 11.98 12.52
N LEU A 55 -7.67 10.81 12.09
CA LEU A 55 -7.83 9.57 12.84
C LEU A 55 -7.05 9.62 14.14
N THR A 56 -7.78 9.42 15.24
CA THR A 56 -7.25 9.15 16.58
C THR A 56 -7.62 7.75 17.09
N GLN A 57 -8.42 7.02 16.30
CA GLN A 57 -8.96 5.69 16.56
C GLN A 57 -9.10 4.94 15.22
N PRO A 58 -9.36 3.63 15.24
CA PRO A 58 -9.63 2.87 14.02
C PRO A 58 -10.76 3.52 13.20
N PRO A 59 -10.65 3.52 11.86
CA PRO A 59 -11.65 4.16 11.01
C PRO A 59 -13.02 3.53 11.22
N SER A 60 -14.07 4.33 11.06
CA SER A 60 -15.43 3.82 11.09
C SER A 60 -15.65 2.78 9.98
N ARG A 61 -16.65 1.90 10.14
CA ARG A 61 -17.02 0.93 9.10
C ARG A 61 -17.31 1.58 7.73
N HIS A 62 -17.88 2.79 7.71
CA HIS A 62 -18.25 3.47 6.47
C HIS A 62 -17.01 4.09 5.81
N LEU A 63 -16.13 4.70 6.61
CA LEU A 63 -14.86 5.18 6.10
C LEU A 63 -14.02 4.02 5.56
N MET A 64 -13.94 2.91 6.30
CA MET A 64 -13.20 1.74 5.85
C MET A 64 -13.76 1.16 4.54
N ALA A 65 -15.08 1.00 4.42
CA ALA A 65 -15.70 0.55 3.18
C ALA A 65 -15.45 1.49 1.99
N ALA A 66 -15.43 2.80 2.22
CA ALA A 66 -15.10 3.78 1.17
C ALA A 66 -13.62 3.70 0.76
N LEU A 67 -12.71 3.54 1.73
CA LEU A 67 -11.27 3.39 1.49
C LEU A 67 -10.98 2.12 0.69
N THR A 68 -11.49 0.97 1.12
CA THR A 68 -11.25 -0.32 0.47
C THR A 68 -11.85 -0.38 -0.93
N SER A 69 -13.09 0.10 -1.11
CA SER A 69 -13.75 0.12 -2.42
C SER A 69 -13.05 1.04 -3.41
N PHE A 70 -12.55 2.20 -2.99
CA PHE A 70 -11.80 3.09 -3.86
C PHE A 70 -10.39 2.53 -4.16
N CYS A 71 -9.71 2.00 -3.16
CA CYS A 71 -8.36 1.45 -3.29
C CYS A 71 -8.30 0.24 -4.21
N SER A 72 -9.33 -0.61 -4.24
CA SER A 72 -9.35 -1.81 -5.09
C SER A 72 -9.31 -1.48 -6.60
N LYS A 73 -9.91 -0.36 -7.02
CA LYS A 73 -9.90 0.08 -8.43
C LYS A 73 -8.81 1.10 -8.74
N TYR A 74 -8.50 1.97 -7.79
CA TYR A 74 -7.56 3.10 -7.96
C TYR A 74 -6.40 3.03 -6.97
N SER A 75 -5.78 1.85 -6.84
CA SER A 75 -4.71 1.53 -5.88
C SER A 75 -3.55 2.52 -5.91
N HIS A 76 -2.99 2.78 -7.09
CA HIS A 76 -1.82 3.64 -7.25
C HIS A 76 -2.09 5.11 -6.87
N PRO A 77 -3.12 5.80 -7.39
CA PRO A 77 -3.51 7.13 -6.91
C PRO A 77 -3.76 7.19 -5.40
N PHE A 78 -4.38 6.14 -4.85
CA PHE A 78 -4.76 6.08 -3.46
C PHE A 78 -3.57 5.87 -2.52
N CYS A 79 -2.58 5.07 -2.91
CA CYS A 79 -1.35 4.86 -2.13
C CYS A 79 -0.57 6.16 -1.92
N ARG A 80 -0.57 7.07 -2.90
CA ARG A 80 0.02 8.41 -2.73
C ARG A 80 -0.63 9.19 -1.60
N VAL A 81 -1.95 9.07 -1.47
CA VAL A 81 -2.72 9.72 -0.40
C VAL A 81 -2.40 9.08 0.95
N LEU A 82 -2.27 7.75 1.02
CA LEU A 82 -1.87 7.04 2.23
C LEU A 82 -0.46 7.44 2.68
N VAL A 83 0.53 7.43 1.78
CA VAL A 83 1.90 7.83 2.08
C VAL A 83 1.93 9.28 2.57
N ALA A 84 1.22 10.19 1.89
CA ALA A 84 1.10 11.57 2.34
C ALA A 84 0.46 11.68 3.73
N ALA A 85 -0.59 10.90 4.02
CA ALA A 85 -1.26 10.91 5.31
C ALA A 85 -0.37 10.39 6.45
N VAL A 86 0.42 9.33 6.21
CA VAL A 86 1.36 8.78 7.19
C VAL A 86 2.49 9.77 7.48
N LEU A 87 3.04 10.42 6.45
CA LEU A 87 4.11 11.41 6.60
C LEU A 87 3.63 12.69 7.30
N GLN A 88 2.42 13.16 6.98
CA GLN A 88 1.84 14.40 7.53
C GLN A 88 1.09 14.18 8.85
N GLY A 89 0.87 12.92 9.26
CA GLY A 89 0.08 12.58 10.44
C GLY A 89 0.68 13.14 11.74
N PRO A 90 -0.14 13.69 12.66
CA PRO A 90 0.33 14.25 13.93
C PRO A 90 0.87 13.16 14.88
N GLY A 91 1.87 13.53 15.71
CA GLY A 91 2.44 12.62 16.73
C GLY A 91 3.15 11.41 16.14
N GLU A 92 2.95 10.21 16.72
CA GLU A 92 3.53 8.96 16.21
C GLU A 92 2.80 8.39 14.97
N GLY A 93 1.66 8.95 14.55
CA GLY A 93 0.97 8.51 13.34
C GLY A 93 0.50 7.05 13.36
N ALA A 94 0.36 6.44 14.54
CA ALA A 94 0.13 5.00 14.68
C ALA A 94 -1.15 4.51 13.98
N GLU A 95 -2.25 5.27 14.03
CA GLU A 95 -3.50 4.88 13.38
C GLU A 95 -3.44 5.04 11.86
N GLN A 96 -2.76 6.08 11.36
CA GLN A 96 -2.52 6.26 9.92
C GLN A 96 -1.62 5.16 9.36
N THR A 97 -0.55 4.82 10.08
CA THR A 97 0.36 3.73 9.70
C THR A 97 -0.37 2.39 9.71
N LYS A 98 -1.14 2.07 10.76
CA LYS A 98 -1.93 0.82 10.82
C LYS A 98 -2.92 0.73 9.66
N LEU A 99 -3.67 1.79 9.40
CA LEU A 99 -4.62 1.84 8.29
C LEU A 99 -3.92 1.67 6.94
N ALA A 100 -2.76 2.32 6.75
CA ALA A 100 -1.97 2.18 5.53
C ALA A 100 -1.49 0.73 5.36
N CYS A 101 -0.99 0.08 6.41
CA CYS A 101 -0.62 -1.34 6.38
C CYS A 101 -1.82 -2.23 6.01
N GLU A 102 -2.96 -2.06 6.67
CA GLU A 102 -4.17 -2.86 6.41
C GLU A 102 -4.67 -2.71 4.96
N LEU A 103 -4.68 -1.49 4.42
CA LEU A 103 -5.10 -1.25 3.04
C LEU A 103 -4.08 -1.78 2.02
N VAL A 104 -2.79 -1.71 2.33
CA VAL A 104 -1.74 -2.32 1.51
C VAL A 104 -1.90 -3.84 1.47
N GLU A 105 -2.19 -4.45 2.62
CA GLU A 105 -2.31 -5.90 2.73
C GLU A 105 -3.57 -6.42 2.03
N GLU A 106 -4.70 -5.73 2.19
CA GLU A 106 -6.01 -6.22 1.72
C GLU A 106 -6.37 -5.75 0.30
N CYS A 107 -5.93 -4.55 -0.13
CA CYS A 107 -6.46 -3.92 -1.34
C CYS A 107 -5.46 -3.84 -2.50
N LEU A 108 -4.17 -4.02 -2.24
CA LEU A 108 -3.11 -3.70 -3.21
C LEU A 108 -2.79 -4.93 -4.06
N GLU A 109 -3.12 -4.89 -5.34
CA GLU A 109 -2.79 -5.98 -6.28
C GLU A 109 -1.26 -6.15 -6.46
N PRO A 110 -0.74 -7.36 -6.69
CA PRO A 110 0.70 -7.64 -6.84
C PRO A 110 1.40 -6.68 -7.81
N ARG A 111 0.82 -6.46 -8.99
CA ARG A 111 1.34 -5.54 -10.01
C ARG A 111 1.44 -4.08 -9.54
N SER A 112 0.54 -3.67 -8.66
CA SER A 112 0.53 -2.31 -8.11
C SER A 112 1.60 -2.13 -7.02
N VAL A 113 2.09 -3.22 -6.40
CA VAL A 113 3.06 -3.17 -5.30
C VAL A 113 4.39 -2.55 -5.76
N GLN A 114 4.85 -2.85 -6.96
CA GLN A 114 6.10 -2.30 -7.49
C GLN A 114 6.06 -0.78 -7.62
N LEU A 115 4.94 -0.24 -8.13
CA LEU A 115 4.73 1.21 -8.29
C LEU A 115 4.63 1.93 -6.93
N VAL A 116 4.01 1.27 -5.95
CA VAL A 116 3.88 1.82 -4.60
C VAL A 116 5.22 1.77 -3.88
N LEU A 117 5.97 0.69 -4.05
CA LEU A 117 7.32 0.57 -3.51
C LEU A 117 8.25 1.64 -4.07
N SER A 118 8.26 1.84 -5.40
CA SER A 118 9.07 2.90 -6.02
C SER A 118 8.70 4.27 -5.45
N HIS A 119 7.40 4.56 -5.28
CA HIS A 119 6.97 5.82 -4.72
C HIS A 119 7.36 6.02 -3.24
N ILE A 120 7.34 4.96 -2.43
CA ILE A 120 7.81 5.03 -1.02
C ILE A 120 9.32 5.27 -0.95
N LEU A 121 10.10 4.69 -1.88
CA LEU A 121 11.54 4.88 -1.93
C LEU A 121 11.96 6.25 -2.47
N GLU A 122 11.08 6.96 -3.19
CA GLU A 122 11.32 8.34 -3.63
C GLU A 122 11.27 9.38 -2.49
N VAL A 123 10.67 9.05 -1.35
CA VAL A 123 10.59 9.93 -0.18
C VAL A 123 11.52 9.47 0.94
N PRO A 124 12.08 10.41 1.75
CA PRO A 124 12.90 10.04 2.89
C PRO A 124 12.13 9.12 3.84
N LEU A 125 12.68 7.93 4.11
CA LEU A 125 12.06 6.98 5.03
C LEU A 125 11.97 7.62 6.42
N SER A 126 10.82 7.42 7.06
CA SER A 126 10.58 7.79 8.45
C SER A 126 10.14 6.56 9.23
N GLU A 127 10.25 6.58 10.56
CA GLU A 127 9.78 5.48 11.43
C GLU A 127 8.35 5.04 11.11
N LYS A 128 7.49 6.00 10.72
CA LYS A 128 6.08 5.78 10.40
C LYS A 128 5.86 5.01 9.09
N LEU A 129 6.80 5.14 8.14
CA LEU A 129 6.73 4.47 6.84
C LEU A 129 7.35 3.07 6.85
N LEU A 130 8.22 2.76 7.82
CA LEU A 130 8.87 1.44 7.88
C LEU A 130 7.86 0.27 7.95
N PRO A 131 6.77 0.33 8.76
CA PRO A 131 5.76 -0.72 8.77
C PRO A 131 4.97 -0.80 7.46
N VAL A 132 4.75 0.34 6.78
CA VAL A 132 4.06 0.37 5.47
C VAL A 132 4.95 -0.29 4.42
N LEU A 133 6.24 0.02 4.42
CA LEU A 133 7.24 -0.61 3.55
C LEU A 133 7.33 -2.12 3.78
N GLN A 134 7.29 -2.57 5.04
CA GLN A 134 7.21 -3.99 5.39
C GLN A 134 5.94 -4.65 4.83
N ALA A 135 4.77 -4.02 4.96
CA ALA A 135 3.52 -4.54 4.43
C ALA A 135 3.56 -4.66 2.89
N VAL A 136 4.10 -3.65 2.21
CA VAL A 136 4.29 -3.64 0.74
C VAL A 136 5.20 -4.79 0.32
N LEU A 137 6.36 -4.97 0.97
CA LEU A 137 7.26 -6.08 0.67
C LEU A 137 6.63 -7.44 1.00
N GLY A 138 5.95 -7.56 2.14
CA GLY A 138 5.24 -8.78 2.54
C GLY A 138 4.20 -9.24 1.51
N ARG A 139 3.54 -8.30 0.82
CA ARG A 139 2.60 -8.59 -0.27
C ARG A 139 3.26 -9.22 -1.50
N GLN A 140 4.49 -8.82 -1.85
CA GLN A 140 5.25 -9.45 -2.96
C GLN A 140 5.66 -10.88 -2.62
N VAL A 141 6.00 -11.16 -1.36
CA VAL A 141 6.51 -12.46 -0.91
C VAL A 141 5.39 -13.50 -0.75
N ARG A 142 4.15 -13.06 -0.49
CA ARG A 142 3.00 -13.93 -0.16
C ARG A 142 2.41 -14.73 -1.34
N SER A 143 3.10 -14.86 -2.47
CA SER A 143 2.65 -15.69 -3.61
C SER A 143 3.81 -16.48 -4.22
N PRO A 144 3.71 -17.79 -4.56
CA PRO A 144 2.69 -18.81 -4.25
C PRO A 144 3.23 -19.98 -3.37
N TRP A 145 4.44 -19.89 -2.81
CA TRP A 145 5.10 -21.05 -2.17
C TRP A 145 4.33 -21.66 -0.98
N VAL A 146 3.47 -20.89 -0.31
CA VAL A 146 2.73 -21.33 0.88
C VAL A 146 1.36 -21.93 0.54
N SER A 147 0.78 -21.64 -0.63
CA SER A 147 -0.57 -22.13 -0.97
C SER A 147 -0.59 -23.61 -1.40
N TRP A 148 0.53 -24.18 -1.84
CA TRP A 148 0.63 -25.60 -2.18
C TRP A 148 1.15 -26.47 -1.03
N MET A 149 1.68 -25.85 0.04
CA MET A 149 2.17 -26.53 1.24
C MET A 149 1.08 -26.77 2.29
N THR A 150 -0.21 -26.80 1.91
CA THR A 150 -1.24 -27.36 2.79
C THR A 150 -1.12 -28.89 2.80
N PRO A 151 -1.34 -29.57 3.94
CA PRO A 151 -1.24 -31.03 4.02
C PRO A 151 -2.19 -31.79 3.06
N ALA A 152 -3.18 -31.12 2.48
CA ALA A 152 -4.06 -31.68 1.45
C ALA A 152 -3.37 -32.00 0.10
N VAL A 153 -2.22 -31.39 -0.20
CA VAL A 153 -1.50 -31.61 -1.48
C VAL A 153 -0.52 -32.79 -1.39
N LEU A 154 -0.14 -33.22 -0.19
CA LEU A 154 0.76 -34.36 0.04
C LEU A 154 0.09 -35.73 -0.14
N GLU A 155 -1.24 -35.78 -0.21
CA GLU A 155 -2.04 -36.99 -0.42
C GLU A 155 -2.30 -37.30 -1.91
N GLN A 156 -1.90 -36.43 -2.83
CA GLN A 156 -2.06 -36.64 -4.27
C GLN A 156 -0.69 -36.98 -4.87
N GLY A 157 -0.56 -38.20 -5.38
CA GLY A 157 0.69 -38.79 -5.89
C GLY A 157 1.42 -37.99 -6.99
N PRO A 158 2.60 -38.46 -7.40
CA PRO A 158 3.67 -37.64 -7.99
C PRO A 158 3.49 -37.17 -9.44
N THR A 159 2.27 -37.04 -9.96
CA THR A 159 2.03 -36.87 -11.41
C THR A 159 1.70 -35.46 -11.89
N LEU A 160 1.72 -34.44 -11.02
CA LEU A 160 1.58 -33.04 -11.44
C LEU A 160 2.60 -32.17 -10.69
N LEU A 161 3.88 -32.31 -11.04
CA LEU A 161 4.86 -31.27 -10.74
C LEU A 161 4.41 -29.99 -11.45
N PRO A 162 4.11 -28.88 -10.73
CA PRO A 162 3.93 -27.61 -11.41
C PRO A 162 5.26 -27.24 -12.08
N ALA A 163 5.19 -26.90 -13.36
CA ALA A 163 6.36 -26.46 -14.11
C ALA A 163 7.07 -25.32 -13.34
N PRO A 164 8.41 -25.34 -13.22
CA PRO A 164 9.17 -24.27 -12.59
C PRO A 164 9.11 -23.04 -13.50
N GLY A 165 8.06 -22.23 -13.35
CA GLY A 165 7.82 -21.10 -14.25
C GLY A 165 6.54 -20.30 -14.04
N LEU A 166 5.71 -20.62 -13.04
CA LEU A 166 4.48 -19.86 -12.79
C LEU A 166 4.62 -18.93 -11.58
N PHE A 167 5.16 -17.75 -11.89
CA PHE A 167 5.03 -16.47 -11.18
C PHE A 167 5.66 -16.37 -9.79
N GLN A 168 6.98 -16.38 -9.78
CA GLN A 168 7.72 -15.57 -8.82
C GLN A 168 7.70 -14.14 -9.37
N GLU A 169 6.82 -13.26 -8.89
CA GLU A 169 7.05 -11.81 -9.06
C GLU A 169 8.24 -11.46 -8.15
N VAL A 170 9.43 -11.83 -8.62
CA VAL A 170 10.69 -11.34 -8.10
C VAL A 170 10.67 -9.83 -8.24
N LEU A 171 10.95 -9.12 -7.15
CA LEU A 171 11.16 -7.68 -7.21
C LEU A 171 12.25 -7.40 -8.26
N PRO A 172 12.03 -6.52 -9.25
CA PRO A 172 13.04 -6.19 -10.24
C PRO A 172 14.38 -5.85 -9.56
N PRO A 173 15.52 -6.34 -10.07
CA PRO A 173 16.81 -6.14 -9.42
C PRO A 173 17.12 -4.67 -9.21
N GLU A 174 16.69 -3.78 -10.11
CA GLU A 174 16.88 -2.34 -9.97
C GLU A 174 16.12 -1.75 -8.76
N LEU A 175 14.92 -2.27 -8.48
CA LEU A 175 14.13 -1.86 -7.31
C LEU A 175 14.69 -2.48 -6.02
N LEU A 176 15.24 -3.69 -6.09
CA LEU A 176 15.91 -4.32 -4.96
C LEU A 176 17.20 -3.57 -4.59
N ASP A 177 18.01 -3.21 -5.59
CA ASP A 177 19.23 -2.42 -5.39
C ASP A 177 18.91 -1.05 -4.80
N LEU A 178 17.87 -0.38 -5.31
CA LEU A 178 17.41 0.90 -4.76
C LEU A 178 16.93 0.74 -3.31
N LEU A 179 16.19 -0.32 -2.99
CA LEU A 179 15.76 -0.63 -1.63
C LEU A 179 16.96 -0.83 -0.70
N VAL A 180 17.91 -1.70 -1.08
CA VAL A 180 19.12 -1.98 -0.30
C VAL A 180 19.94 -0.73 -0.10
N LEU A 181 20.17 0.05 -1.16
CA LEU A 181 20.91 1.32 -1.11
C LEU A 181 20.23 2.31 -0.15
N THR A 182 18.91 2.44 -0.23
CA THR A 182 18.12 3.32 0.66
C THR A 182 18.23 2.86 2.11
N LEU A 183 18.12 1.56 2.38
CA LEU A 183 18.28 1.01 3.73
C LEU A 183 19.69 1.25 4.27
N CYS A 184 20.73 1.00 3.47
CA CYS A 184 22.12 1.23 3.86
C CYS A 184 22.39 2.70 4.19
N GLN A 185 21.89 3.63 3.37
CA GLN A 185 22.06 5.06 3.62
C GLN A 185 21.35 5.54 4.88
N GLN A 186 20.18 4.98 5.18
CA GLN A 186 19.36 5.38 6.32
C GLN A 186 19.68 4.62 7.61
N ALA A 187 20.48 3.54 7.55
CA ALA A 187 20.82 2.72 8.71
C ALA A 187 21.35 3.51 9.92
N PRO A 188 22.22 4.54 9.78
CA PRO A 188 22.66 5.35 10.91
C PRO A 188 21.52 6.11 11.60
N ALA A 189 20.52 6.57 10.84
CA ALA A 189 19.36 7.30 11.36
C ALA A 189 18.40 6.38 12.13
N PHE A 190 18.41 5.09 11.84
CA PHE A 190 17.50 4.08 12.41
C PHE A 190 18.20 3.06 13.31
N ALA A 191 19.38 3.37 13.85
CA ALA A 191 20.20 2.42 14.60
C ALA A 191 19.49 1.78 15.81
N THR A 192 18.54 2.49 16.45
CA THR A 192 17.75 1.98 17.59
C THR A 192 16.34 1.51 17.20
N SER A 193 16.00 1.55 15.90
CA SER A 193 14.66 1.25 15.42
C SER A 193 14.43 -0.25 15.29
N LEU A 194 13.48 -0.76 16.07
CA LEU A 194 13.05 -2.15 15.94
C LEU A 194 12.35 -2.42 14.60
N ASN A 195 11.62 -1.43 14.08
CA ASN A 195 10.95 -1.54 12.79
C ASN A 195 11.98 -1.64 11.66
N PHE A 196 13.04 -0.84 11.71
CA PHE A 196 14.13 -0.92 10.74
C PHE A 196 14.86 -2.27 10.81
N ALA A 197 15.21 -2.75 12.02
CA ALA A 197 15.86 -4.04 12.20
C ALA A 197 15.02 -5.21 11.66
N ARG A 198 13.70 -5.20 11.91
CA ARG A 198 12.77 -6.18 11.34
C ARG A 198 12.70 -6.10 9.81
N LEU A 199 12.68 -4.89 9.26
CA LEU A 199 12.64 -4.67 7.81
C LEU A 199 13.89 -5.23 7.13
N VAL A 200 15.07 -4.87 7.63
CA VAL A 200 16.35 -5.38 7.10
C VAL A 200 16.42 -6.90 7.20
N THR A 201 15.99 -7.47 8.31
CA THR A 201 15.95 -8.93 8.49
C THR A 201 14.99 -9.58 7.49
N ALA A 202 13.81 -9.01 7.27
CA ALA A 202 12.86 -9.49 6.27
C ALA A 202 13.46 -9.43 4.85
N VAL A 203 14.12 -8.32 4.49
CA VAL A 203 14.77 -8.19 3.17
C VAL A 203 15.87 -9.22 2.99
N LEU A 204 16.77 -9.37 3.97
CA LEU A 204 17.89 -10.31 3.91
C LEU A 204 17.44 -11.78 3.90
N THR A 205 16.33 -12.12 4.56
CA THR A 205 15.79 -13.49 4.57
C THR A 205 15.02 -13.84 3.30
N VAL A 206 14.28 -12.87 2.74
CA VAL A 206 13.44 -13.08 1.55
C VAL A 206 14.26 -13.01 0.26
N TYR A 207 15.16 -12.04 0.16
CA TYR A 207 15.90 -11.76 -1.07
C TYR A 207 17.35 -12.24 -0.99
N GLN A 208 17.66 -13.17 -0.09
CA GLN A 208 19.02 -13.69 0.13
C GLN A 208 19.70 -14.20 -1.15
N SER A 209 18.94 -14.77 -2.08
CA SER A 209 19.46 -15.30 -3.34
C SER A 209 19.75 -14.22 -4.40
N GLN A 210 19.35 -12.98 -4.16
CA GLN A 210 19.47 -11.84 -5.09
C GLN A 210 20.37 -10.74 -4.55
N VAL A 211 20.55 -10.65 -3.24
CA VAL A 211 21.53 -9.77 -2.60
C VAL A 211 22.91 -10.44 -2.71
N SER A 212 23.72 -10.01 -3.68
CA SER A 212 25.12 -10.45 -3.88
C SER A 212 26.12 -9.47 -3.27
#